data_AF-A0A3P7GZH3-F1
#
_entry.id   AF-A0A3P7GZH3-F1
#
_cell.length_a   1.000
_cell.length_b   1.000
_cell.length_c   1.000
_cell.angle_alpha   90.00
_cell.angle_beta   90.00
_cell.angle_gamma   90.00
#
_symmetry.space_group_name_H-M   'P 1'
#
loop_
_entity.id
_entity.type
_entity.pdbx_description
1 polymer ?
#
loop_
_entity_poly.entity_id
_entity_poly.type
_entity_poly.pdbx_seq_one_letter_code
_entity_poly.pdbx_strand_id
1 'polypeptide(L)'
;MIWIEPPTKNQFACPIGARVIDSYGGKIKVIDDDNREQWLPAEQRIRIMHPTSVQGVEDMIRLGDLHEAGILRNLFIRYKQKLIYTYTGSILVAVNPYMDLPIYTAEQIRLYRNRRIGELPPHIFAIADNAYTNMRRTGRNQCMIISGESGAGKTESTKLVLQFLAMVSGQHSWIEQQVLEANPIMEAFGNAKTIRNDNSSRFGKYIDIHFTGNGAIEGAKVEQYLLEKSRLVSQALGERNYHIFYCLLAGLSAAEKDELSLTSPQDYYYLTQGKMLEAEGRNDAADLAEMRSAMKVLMFKDAEIWQIFRILAALLHIGNIKYTATILNNMEATEIKDKAGVTRVAKLLQVDERSLVNALTTRSLITRDERVVSCLSAEQSLDIRDALVKGIYGRLFLYIINRINEAIYKPRKDGQRRYSIGVLDIFGFENFNTNSFEQLCINYANEHLQQFFVRHIFKLEQEEYDSEKINWRQIEFADNQNVLDLIAHQQMSIMSLIDEESIFPKVSASIDLSQRTDHLIELFFF
;
A
#
# COMPACT_ATOMS: atom_id res chain seq x y z
N MET A 1 7.58 36.73 17.72
CA MET A 1 7.99 35.73 16.71
C MET A 1 7.73 36.31 15.35
N ILE A 2 8.59 36.00 14.39
CA ILE A 2 8.54 36.53 13.02
C ILE A 2 8.73 35.39 12.01
N TRP A 3 8.18 35.58 10.81
CA TRP A 3 8.53 34.83 9.62
C TRP A 3 9.74 35.48 8.96
N ILE A 4 10.77 34.69 8.68
CA ILE A 4 11.94 35.07 7.90
C ILE A 4 11.75 34.53 6.49
N GLU A 5 11.63 35.41 5.51
CA GLU A 5 11.48 35.00 4.11
C GLU A 5 12.79 34.42 3.58
N PRO A 6 12.78 33.32 2.81
CA PRO A 6 13.98 32.78 2.22
C PRO A 6 14.58 33.75 1.19
N PRO A 7 15.93 33.82 1.07
CA PRO A 7 16.60 34.73 0.15
C PRO A 7 16.37 34.39 -1.32
N THR A 8 16.10 33.12 -1.64
CA THR A 8 15.79 32.63 -2.99
C THR A 8 14.39 32.01 -3.02
N LYS A 9 13.61 32.36 -4.05
CA LYS A 9 12.33 31.70 -4.34
C LYS A 9 12.58 30.47 -5.21
N ASN A 10 12.86 29.34 -4.60
CA ASN A 10 12.66 28.06 -5.26
C ASN A 10 11.31 27.46 -4.80
N GLN A 11 10.82 26.44 -5.49
CA GLN A 11 9.50 25.84 -5.20
C GLN A 11 9.40 25.19 -3.81
N PHE A 12 10.51 25.01 -3.10
CA PHE A 12 10.56 24.45 -1.75
C PHE A 12 10.94 25.49 -0.69
N ALA A 13 11.07 26.77 -1.09
CA ALA A 13 11.51 27.84 -0.22
C ALA A 13 10.33 28.37 0.59
N CYS A 14 10.21 27.89 1.82
CA CYS A 14 9.21 28.35 2.79
C CYS A 14 9.81 29.36 3.78
N PRO A 15 9.03 30.37 4.23
CA PRO A 15 9.40 31.20 5.37
C PRO A 15 9.70 30.37 6.62
N ILE A 16 10.70 30.79 7.39
CA ILE A 16 11.12 30.12 8.63
C ILE A 16 10.64 30.92 9.84
N GLY A 17 10.07 30.24 10.83
CA GLY A 17 9.66 30.85 12.10
C GLY A 17 10.86 31.13 12.99
N ALA A 18 10.93 32.33 13.58
CA ALA A 18 12.01 32.69 14.49
C ALA A 18 11.58 33.64 15.60
N ARG A 19 12.27 33.53 16.74
CA ARG A 19 12.13 34.44 17.88
C ARG A 19 13.22 35.48 17.83
N VAL A 20 12.84 36.75 17.83
CA VAL A 20 13.77 37.87 18.02
C VAL A 20 14.29 37.82 19.46
N ILE A 21 15.62 37.82 19.60
CA ILE A 21 16.31 37.76 20.90
C ILE A 21 17.05 39.06 21.23
N ASP A 22 17.50 39.80 20.21
CA ASP A 22 18.17 41.08 20.39
C ASP A 22 18.03 41.94 19.12
N SER A 23 18.27 43.24 19.23
CA SER A 23 18.31 44.18 18.11
C SER A 23 19.40 45.22 18.33
N TYR A 24 20.37 45.29 17.41
CA TYR A 24 21.49 46.23 17.51
C TYR A 24 21.88 46.77 16.12
N GLY A 25 22.02 48.09 16.00
CA GLY A 25 22.51 48.74 14.78
C GLY A 25 21.69 48.44 13.52
N GLY A 26 20.36 48.32 13.64
CA GLY A 26 19.46 48.00 12.51
C GLY A 26 19.45 46.53 12.09
N LYS A 27 20.28 45.68 12.72
CA LYS A 27 20.24 44.23 12.57
C LYS A 27 19.47 43.61 13.73
N ILE A 28 18.81 42.49 13.46
CA ILE A 28 18.09 41.71 14.47
C ILE A 28 18.76 40.36 14.67
N LYS A 29 18.97 39.99 15.92
CA LYS A 29 19.43 38.67 16.30
C LYS A 29 18.20 37.80 16.54
N VAL A 30 18.16 36.64 15.91
CA VAL A 30 17.04 35.71 15.99
C VAL A 30 17.52 34.31 16.36
N ILE A 31 16.63 33.52 16.95
CA ILE A 31 16.77 32.08 17.09
C ILE A 31 15.61 31.41 16.34
N ASP A 32 15.93 30.55 15.38
CA ASP A 32 14.92 29.85 14.58
C ASP A 32 14.32 28.65 15.32
N ASP A 33 13.32 28.01 14.72
CA ASP A 33 12.66 26.82 15.28
C ASP A 33 13.59 25.59 15.40
N ASP A 34 14.78 25.62 14.80
CA ASP A 34 15.86 24.62 14.93
C ASP A 34 16.91 25.00 15.98
N ASN A 35 16.64 26.04 16.77
CA ASN A 35 17.53 26.61 17.79
C ASN A 35 18.84 27.17 17.22
N ARG A 36 18.88 27.56 15.95
CA ARG A 36 20.05 28.20 15.35
C ARG A 36 19.95 29.70 15.56
N GLU A 37 21.00 30.27 16.14
CA GLU A 37 21.12 31.72 16.29
C GLU A 37 21.74 32.34 15.03
N GLN A 38 21.12 33.41 14.53
CA GLN A 38 21.67 34.17 13.42
C GLN A 38 21.37 35.66 13.54
N TRP A 39 22.26 36.48 12.99
CA TRP A 39 22.02 37.89 12.77
C TRP A 39 21.45 38.10 11.38
N LEU A 40 20.26 38.66 11.30
CA LEU A 40 19.64 38.99 10.02
C LEU A 40 20.13 40.37 9.54
N PRO A 41 20.47 40.51 8.26
CA PRO A 41 20.81 41.81 7.67
C PRO A 41 19.61 42.74 7.68
N ALA A 42 19.86 44.05 7.60
CA ALA A 42 18.80 45.06 7.67
C ALA A 42 17.82 44.97 6.49
N GLU A 43 18.26 44.47 5.33
CA GLU A 43 17.42 44.30 4.15
C GLU A 43 16.56 43.02 4.19
N GLN A 44 16.71 42.18 5.22
CA GLN A 44 15.98 40.92 5.34
C GLN A 44 14.47 41.17 5.45
N ARG A 45 13.69 40.52 4.58
CA ARG A 45 12.22 40.60 4.65
C ARG A 45 11.72 39.76 5.83
N ILE A 46 11.01 40.43 6.73
CA ILE A 46 10.42 39.82 7.91
C ILE A 46 8.93 40.17 8.00
N ARG A 47 8.13 39.25 8.56
CA ARG A 47 6.71 39.48 8.86
C ARG A 47 6.41 39.04 10.28
N ILE A 48 5.55 39.78 10.98
CA ILE A 48 5.09 39.36 12.31
C ILE A 48 4.21 38.13 12.15
N MET A 49 4.45 37.10 12.97
CA MET A 49 3.60 35.90 12.98
C MET A 49 2.28 36.16 13.70
N HIS A 50 1.20 35.58 13.19
CA HIS A 50 -0.07 35.57 13.91
C HIS A 50 0.05 34.77 15.22
N PRO A 51 -0.61 35.18 16.34
CA PRO A 51 -0.50 34.49 17.62
C PRO A 51 -0.80 32.98 17.58
N THR A 52 -1.80 32.56 16.80
CA THR A 52 -2.13 31.12 16.64
C THR A 52 -1.04 30.36 15.89
N SER A 53 -0.37 30.98 14.92
CA SER A 53 0.79 30.40 14.23
C SER A 53 2.01 30.30 15.14
N VAL A 54 2.10 31.14 16.18
CA VAL A 54 3.16 31.08 17.19
C VAL A 54 2.96 29.91 18.14
N GLN A 55 1.76 29.82 18.73
CA GLN A 55 1.40 28.84 19.75
C GLN A 55 1.19 27.43 19.17
N GLY A 56 0.69 27.36 17.93
CA GLY A 56 0.17 26.14 17.34
C GLY A 56 -1.29 25.91 17.67
N VAL A 57 -1.95 25.11 16.84
CA VAL A 57 -3.36 24.77 16.95
C VAL A 57 -3.57 23.28 16.72
N GLU A 58 -4.60 22.73 17.37
CA GLU A 58 -5.02 21.35 17.16
C GLU A 58 -5.78 21.15 15.85
N ASP A 59 -6.41 22.22 15.34
CA ASP A 59 -7.13 22.23 14.07
C ASP A 59 -6.63 23.39 13.20
N MET A 60 -6.05 23.06 12.06
CA MET A 60 -5.33 24.01 11.19
C MET A 60 -6.25 25.02 10.52
N ILE A 61 -7.57 24.81 10.51
CA ILE A 61 -8.52 25.85 10.06
C ILE A 61 -8.52 27.08 10.98
N ARG A 62 -7.95 26.97 12.19
CA ARG A 62 -7.81 28.07 13.17
C ARG A 62 -6.47 28.82 13.04
N LEU A 63 -5.60 28.42 12.11
CA LEU A 63 -4.36 29.14 11.86
C LEU A 63 -4.66 30.52 11.27
N GLY A 64 -4.01 31.55 11.81
CA GLY A 64 -4.12 32.90 11.26
C GLY A 64 -3.23 33.10 10.04
N ASP A 65 -2.08 32.42 9.98
CA ASP A 65 -1.22 32.39 8.81
C ASP A 65 -1.46 31.10 8.00
N LEU A 66 -2.49 31.09 7.16
CA LEU A 66 -2.86 29.93 6.35
C LEU A 66 -2.07 29.88 5.02
N HIS A 67 -0.77 29.65 5.13
CA HIS A 67 0.13 29.38 4.02
C HIS A 67 1.04 28.18 4.36
N GLU A 68 1.78 27.65 3.38
CA GLU A 68 2.62 26.44 3.53
C GLU A 68 3.51 26.48 4.78
N ALA A 69 4.28 27.56 4.98
CA ALA A 69 5.12 27.70 6.18
C ALA A 69 4.34 27.68 7.52
N GLY A 70 3.13 28.23 7.57
CA GLY A 70 2.29 28.21 8.77
C GLY A 70 1.82 26.80 9.10
N ILE A 71 1.38 26.05 8.07
CA ILE A 71 0.96 24.65 8.17
C ILE A 71 2.13 23.77 8.60
N LEU A 72 3.26 23.85 7.89
CA LEU A 72 4.47 23.05 8.18
C LEU A 72 5.00 23.33 9.58
N ARG A 73 5.07 24.60 10.00
CA ARG A 73 5.49 24.96 11.34
C ARG A 73 4.55 24.40 12.41
N ASN A 74 3.23 24.48 12.20
CA ASN A 74 2.26 23.93 13.15
C ASN A 74 2.46 22.41 13.35
N LEU A 75 2.62 21.67 12.26
CA LEU A 75 2.94 20.24 12.31
C LEU A 75 4.27 20.00 13.02
N PHE A 76 5.30 20.79 12.72
CA PHE A 76 6.64 20.66 13.29
C PHE A 76 6.66 20.85 14.82
N ILE A 77 6.05 21.93 15.33
CA ILE A 77 6.05 22.21 16.78
C ILE A 77 5.25 21.16 17.56
N ARG A 78 4.14 20.68 16.98
CA ARG A 78 3.33 19.59 17.56
C ARG A 78 4.12 18.28 17.56
N TYR A 79 4.78 17.96 16.45
CA TYR A 79 5.61 16.77 16.32
C TYR A 79 6.78 16.77 17.32
N LYS A 80 7.45 17.91 17.53
CA LYS A 80 8.48 18.07 18.58
C LYS A 80 7.97 17.75 19.99
N GLN A 81 6.69 17.95 20.24
CA GLN A 81 6.01 17.61 21.50
C GLN A 81 5.40 16.19 21.50
N LYS A 82 5.70 15.38 20.48
CA LYS A 82 5.12 14.03 20.25
C LYS A 82 3.61 14.04 20.03
N LEU A 83 3.05 15.17 19.60
CA LEU A 83 1.65 15.31 19.18
C LEU A 83 1.57 15.08 17.66
N ILE A 84 1.42 13.82 17.26
CA ILE A 84 1.52 13.42 15.85
C ILE A 84 0.26 13.67 15.00
N TYR A 85 -0.88 13.86 15.66
CA TYR A 85 -2.17 14.05 15.02
C TYR A 85 -2.56 15.52 15.03
N THR A 86 -3.09 16.02 13.92
CA THR A 86 -3.59 17.39 13.79
C THR A 86 -4.81 17.41 12.88
N TYR A 87 -5.90 18.09 13.27
CA TYR A 87 -7.06 18.24 12.41
C TYR A 87 -6.84 19.29 11.33
N THR A 88 -7.56 19.11 10.23
CA THR A 88 -7.87 20.13 9.23
C THR A 88 -9.37 20.00 8.95
N GLY A 89 -10.20 20.63 9.78
CA GLY A 89 -11.64 20.41 9.75
C GLY A 89 -11.99 18.94 10.06
N SER A 90 -12.60 18.25 9.10
CA SER A 90 -12.96 16.83 9.22
C SER A 90 -11.82 15.86 8.87
N ILE A 91 -10.71 16.37 8.33
CA ILE A 91 -9.54 15.57 7.92
C ILE A 91 -8.59 15.46 9.11
N LEU A 92 -7.95 14.30 9.25
CA LEU A 92 -6.88 14.08 10.24
C LEU A 92 -5.54 13.94 9.52
N VAL A 93 -4.61 14.84 9.82
CA VAL A 93 -3.21 14.72 9.43
C VAL A 93 -2.46 13.93 10.50
N ALA A 94 -1.76 12.89 10.09
CA ALA A 94 -0.94 12.04 10.96
C ALA A 94 0.52 12.07 10.48
N VAL A 95 1.45 12.45 11.36
CA VAL A 95 2.89 12.46 11.07
C VAL A 95 3.54 11.27 11.77
N ASN A 96 4.10 10.33 11.02
CA ASN A 96 4.66 9.09 11.58
C ASN A 96 5.76 9.38 12.63
N PRO A 97 5.61 8.93 13.90
CA PRO A 97 6.60 9.17 14.95
C PRO A 97 7.87 8.34 14.84
N TYR A 98 7.88 7.25 14.06
CA TYR A 98 8.95 6.24 14.05
C TYR A 98 9.30 5.70 15.45
N MET A 99 8.33 5.71 16.37
CA MET A 99 8.45 5.18 17.71
C MET A 99 7.07 4.86 18.28
N ASP A 100 7.04 3.96 19.26
CA ASP A 100 5.81 3.67 20.01
C ASP A 100 5.44 4.84 20.92
N LEU A 101 4.16 5.22 20.87
CA LEU A 101 3.57 6.22 21.74
C LEU A 101 2.45 5.58 22.56
N PRO A 102 2.34 5.83 23.89
CA PRO A 102 1.34 5.22 24.76
C PRO A 102 -0.05 5.88 24.62
N ILE A 103 -0.50 6.12 23.39
CA ILE A 103 -1.75 6.84 23.06
C ILE A 103 -2.83 5.92 22.46
N TYR A 104 -2.56 4.62 22.37
CA TYR A 104 -3.45 3.62 21.75
C TYR A 104 -4.00 2.61 22.76
N THR A 105 -4.05 2.97 24.04
CA THR A 105 -4.49 2.04 25.10
C THR A 105 -6.01 1.86 25.10
N ALA A 106 -6.50 0.79 25.75
CA ALA A 106 -7.94 0.58 25.95
C ALA A 106 -8.62 1.74 26.71
N GLU A 107 -7.87 2.44 27.56
CA GLU A 107 -8.35 3.66 28.24
C GLU A 107 -8.56 4.81 27.25
N GLN A 108 -7.64 5.01 26.31
CA GLN A 108 -7.78 5.99 25.24
C GLN A 108 -9.00 5.69 24.36
N ILE A 109 -9.23 4.41 24.00
CA ILE A 109 -10.43 4.02 23.26
C ILE A 109 -11.71 4.41 24.01
N ARG A 110 -11.77 4.15 25.33
CA ARG A 110 -12.92 4.54 26.17
C ARG A 110 -13.10 6.05 26.26
N LEU A 111 -11.99 6.80 26.32
CA LEU A 111 -12.00 8.25 26.40
C LEU A 111 -12.63 8.89 25.15
N TYR A 112 -12.24 8.40 23.96
CA TYR A 112 -12.72 8.92 22.67
C TYR A 112 -14.10 8.41 22.26
N ARG A 113 -14.66 7.41 22.94
CA ARG A 113 -16.00 6.88 22.64
C ARG A 113 -17.09 7.92 22.88
N ASN A 114 -18.02 8.06 21.92
CA ASN A 114 -19.14 9.00 21.95
C ASN A 114 -18.71 10.46 22.15
N ARG A 115 -17.63 10.88 21.49
CA ARG A 115 -17.12 12.25 21.56
C ARG A 115 -17.22 12.93 20.20
N ARG A 116 -17.55 14.22 20.19
CA ARG A 116 -17.52 14.98 18.94
C ARG A 116 -16.07 15.36 18.59
N ILE A 117 -15.79 15.42 17.30
CA ILE A 117 -14.51 15.95 16.81
C ILE A 117 -14.33 17.37 17.39
N GLY A 118 -13.16 17.63 17.97
CA GLY A 118 -12.81 18.90 18.62
C GLY A 118 -13.18 19.00 20.11
N GLU A 119 -13.89 18.03 20.71
CA GLU A 119 -14.07 17.98 22.18
C GLU A 119 -12.82 17.47 22.90
N LEU A 120 -12.07 16.59 22.22
CA LEU A 120 -10.80 16.04 22.67
C LEU A 120 -9.70 16.38 21.66
N PRO A 121 -8.41 16.27 22.07
CA PRO A 121 -7.29 16.46 21.17
C PRO A 121 -7.38 15.62 19.89
N PRO A 122 -6.66 15.99 18.82
CA PRO A 122 -6.65 15.23 17.58
C PRO A 122 -6.21 13.79 17.77
N HIS A 123 -6.99 12.84 17.27
CA HIS A 123 -6.69 11.42 17.37
C HIS A 123 -7.41 10.58 16.32
N ILE A 124 -6.79 9.48 15.89
CA ILE A 124 -7.40 8.54 14.94
C ILE A 124 -8.70 7.93 15.49
N PHE A 125 -8.77 7.71 16.81
CA PHE A 125 -9.98 7.23 17.48
C PHE A 125 -11.15 8.20 17.41
N ALA A 126 -10.90 9.51 17.33
CA ALA A 126 -11.98 10.49 17.14
C ALA A 126 -12.62 10.34 15.75
N ILE A 127 -11.81 10.06 14.72
CA ILE A 127 -12.30 9.82 13.36
C ILE A 127 -13.08 8.49 13.29
N ALA A 128 -12.56 7.45 13.94
CA ALA A 128 -13.25 6.16 14.03
C ALA A 128 -14.60 6.27 14.78
N ASP A 129 -14.65 6.98 15.91
CA ASP A 129 -15.90 7.25 16.65
C ASP A 129 -16.88 8.07 15.81
N ASN A 130 -16.38 9.09 15.09
CA ASN A 130 -17.22 9.90 14.21
C ASN A 130 -17.87 9.06 13.10
N ALA A 131 -17.10 8.20 12.43
CA ALA A 131 -17.63 7.28 11.42
C ALA A 131 -18.68 6.35 12.05
N TYR A 132 -18.35 5.70 13.18
CA TYR A 132 -19.27 4.78 13.85
C TYR A 132 -20.58 5.46 14.30
N THR A 133 -20.48 6.61 14.95
CA THR A 133 -21.65 7.36 15.43
C THR A 133 -22.48 7.92 14.27
N ASN A 134 -21.86 8.39 13.19
CA ASN A 134 -22.57 8.84 11.98
C ASN A 134 -23.30 7.70 11.28
N MET A 135 -22.67 6.52 11.16
CA MET A 135 -23.33 5.32 10.63
C MET A 135 -24.61 5.00 11.41
N ARG A 136 -24.51 4.97 12.75
CA ARG A 136 -25.65 4.67 13.63
C ARG A 136 -26.73 5.73 13.61
N ARG A 137 -26.35 7.01 13.56
CA ARG A 137 -27.28 8.14 13.57
C ARG A 137 -28.02 8.32 12.25
N THR A 138 -27.32 8.17 11.13
CA THR A 138 -27.85 8.48 9.79
C THR A 138 -28.40 7.25 9.07
N GLY A 139 -28.03 6.03 9.52
CA GLY A 139 -28.35 4.80 8.82
C GLY A 139 -27.69 4.71 7.43
N ARG A 140 -26.56 5.40 7.22
CA ARG A 140 -25.77 5.39 5.98
C ARG A 140 -24.41 4.73 6.22
N ASN A 141 -23.94 3.96 5.24
CA ASN A 141 -22.61 3.38 5.25
C ASN A 141 -21.55 4.48 5.26
N GLN A 142 -20.38 4.18 5.83
CA GLN A 142 -19.27 5.10 5.95
C GLN A 142 -18.02 4.52 5.28
N CYS A 143 -17.08 5.38 4.95
CA CYS A 143 -15.77 4.97 4.46
C CYS A 143 -14.70 5.84 5.11
N MET A 144 -13.61 5.22 5.56
CA MET A 144 -12.39 5.87 6.01
C MET A 144 -11.30 5.59 4.99
N ILE A 145 -10.80 6.64 4.36
CA ILE A 145 -9.72 6.57 3.37
C ILE A 145 -8.44 7.01 4.05
N ILE A 146 -7.44 6.12 4.08
CA ILE A 146 -6.14 6.39 4.70
C ILE A 146 -5.11 6.50 3.59
N SER A 147 -4.72 7.72 3.24
CA SER A 147 -3.76 8.02 2.18
C SER A 147 -2.43 8.54 2.74
N GLY A 148 -1.39 8.47 1.91
CA GLY A 148 -0.04 8.91 2.25
C GLY A 148 1.02 8.09 1.54
N GLU A 149 2.25 8.61 1.47
CA GLU A 149 3.37 7.92 0.84
C GLU A 149 3.73 6.59 1.54
N SER A 150 4.57 5.77 0.89
CA SER A 150 5.08 4.56 1.51
C SER A 150 5.84 4.88 2.81
N GLY A 151 5.53 4.17 3.90
CA GLY A 151 6.09 4.43 5.22
C GLY A 151 5.36 5.50 6.06
N ALA A 152 4.31 6.14 5.54
CA ALA A 152 3.60 7.20 6.27
C ALA A 152 2.75 6.72 7.48
N GLY A 153 2.60 5.41 7.70
CA GLY A 153 1.82 4.85 8.82
C GLY A 153 0.37 4.46 8.48
N LYS A 154 0.06 4.22 7.19
CA LYS A 154 -1.28 3.81 6.73
C LYS A 154 -1.74 2.49 7.35
N THR A 155 -0.91 1.46 7.27
CA THR A 155 -1.18 0.13 7.83
C THR A 155 -1.44 0.16 9.33
N GLU A 156 -0.64 0.92 10.07
CA GLU A 156 -0.81 1.08 11.53
C GLU A 156 -2.09 1.85 11.86
N SER A 157 -2.41 2.90 11.11
CA SER A 157 -3.67 3.64 11.26
C SER A 157 -4.88 2.74 11.01
N THR A 158 -4.82 1.86 10.00
CA THR A 158 -5.85 0.85 9.73
C THR A 158 -6.05 -0.10 10.92
N LYS A 159 -4.95 -0.63 11.49
CA LYS A 159 -5.02 -1.51 12.67
C LYS A 159 -5.71 -0.80 13.84
N LEU A 160 -5.35 0.45 14.11
CA LEU A 160 -5.92 1.25 15.20
C LEU A 160 -7.42 1.53 15.00
N VAL A 161 -7.84 1.84 13.77
CA VAL A 161 -9.25 2.00 13.42
C VAL A 161 -10.03 0.71 13.67
N LEU A 162 -9.51 -0.44 13.22
CA LEU A 162 -10.14 -1.74 13.44
C LEU A 162 -10.25 -2.09 14.93
N GLN A 163 -9.19 -1.85 15.70
CA GLN A 163 -9.18 -2.06 17.15
C GLN A 163 -10.22 -1.19 17.86
N PHE A 164 -10.34 0.08 17.47
CA PHE A 164 -11.35 0.99 18.02
C PHE A 164 -12.77 0.49 17.73
N LEU A 165 -13.05 0.16 16.46
CA LEU A 165 -14.39 -0.31 16.06
C LEU A 165 -14.78 -1.60 16.76
N ALA A 166 -13.85 -2.55 16.90
CA ALA A 166 -14.05 -3.80 17.64
C ALA A 166 -14.36 -3.56 19.13
N MET A 167 -13.70 -2.60 19.76
CA MET A 167 -13.97 -2.32 21.17
C MET A 167 -15.31 -1.59 21.38
N VAL A 168 -15.70 -0.69 20.46
CA VAL A 168 -16.90 0.15 20.62
C VAL A 168 -18.20 -0.58 20.23
N SER A 169 -18.14 -1.58 19.34
CA SER A 169 -19.26 -2.48 19.04
C SER A 169 -19.77 -3.27 20.26
N GLY A 170 -18.96 -3.36 21.32
CA GLY A 170 -19.42 -3.74 22.66
C GLY A 170 -19.72 -5.24 22.84
N GLN A 171 -19.30 -6.08 21.90
CA GLN A 171 -19.41 -7.53 22.02
C GLN A 171 -18.06 -8.14 21.67
N HIS A 172 -17.21 -8.44 22.68
CA HIS A 172 -15.96 -9.21 22.53
C HIS A 172 -16.22 -10.58 21.92
N SER A 173 -16.49 -10.57 20.64
CA SER A 173 -17.04 -11.66 19.89
C SER A 173 -15.89 -12.29 19.12
N TRP A 174 -16.01 -13.59 18.89
CA TRP A 174 -15.00 -14.32 18.12
C TRP A 174 -14.72 -13.68 16.76
N ILE A 175 -15.73 -13.03 16.17
CA ILE A 175 -15.62 -12.36 14.86
C ILE A 175 -14.70 -11.13 14.90
N GLU A 176 -14.72 -10.35 15.98
CA GLU A 176 -13.85 -9.17 16.14
C GLU A 176 -12.38 -9.57 16.20
N GLN A 177 -12.08 -10.62 16.98
CA GLN A 177 -10.74 -11.17 17.07
C GLN A 177 -10.28 -11.69 15.70
N GLN A 178 -11.11 -12.45 15.00
CA GLN A 178 -10.76 -12.98 13.67
C GLN A 178 -10.46 -11.87 12.64
N VAL A 179 -11.18 -10.74 12.68
CA VAL A 179 -10.89 -9.60 11.79
C VAL A 179 -9.50 -9.00 12.06
N LEU A 180 -9.11 -8.89 13.33
CA LEU A 180 -7.79 -8.38 13.70
C LEU A 180 -6.66 -9.37 13.34
N GLU A 181 -6.90 -10.66 13.57
CA GLU A 181 -5.96 -11.77 13.29
C GLU A 181 -5.75 -12.03 11.79
N ALA A 182 -6.57 -11.43 10.91
CA ALA A 182 -6.33 -11.51 9.46
C ALA A 182 -5.09 -10.72 9.02
N ASN A 183 -4.70 -9.67 9.75
CA ASN A 183 -3.62 -8.77 9.35
C ASN A 183 -2.25 -9.46 9.27
N PRO A 184 -1.77 -10.22 10.31
CA PRO A 184 -0.48 -10.89 10.23
C PRO A 184 -0.33 -11.81 9.01
N ILE A 185 -1.40 -12.51 8.63
CA ILE A 185 -1.42 -13.37 7.44
C ILE A 185 -1.27 -12.53 6.18
N MET A 186 -2.10 -11.49 6.03
CA MET A 186 -2.05 -10.61 4.86
C MET A 186 -0.71 -9.90 4.73
N GLU A 187 -0.10 -9.46 5.83
CA GLU A 187 1.21 -8.82 5.82
C GLU A 187 2.33 -9.82 5.45
N ALA A 188 2.30 -11.04 5.97
CA ALA A 188 3.31 -12.05 5.61
C ALA A 188 3.34 -12.34 4.10
N PHE A 189 2.16 -12.47 3.47
CA PHE A 189 2.04 -12.81 2.06
C PHE A 189 1.97 -11.59 1.12
N GLY A 190 1.67 -10.42 1.64
CA GLY A 190 1.39 -9.22 0.86
C GLY A 190 2.38 -8.08 1.08
N ASN A 191 3.25 -8.15 2.08
CA ASN A 191 4.24 -7.10 2.36
C ASN A 191 5.66 -7.57 2.10
N ALA A 192 6.54 -6.60 1.85
CA ALA A 192 7.97 -6.80 1.67
C ALA A 192 8.77 -5.57 2.12
N LYS A 193 10.06 -5.78 2.37
CA LYS A 193 11.01 -4.67 2.58
C LYS A 193 11.32 -3.99 1.25
N THR A 194 11.16 -2.67 1.22
CA THR A 194 11.62 -1.76 0.16
C THR A 194 12.68 -0.81 0.71
N ILE A 195 13.27 0.02 -0.15
CA ILE A 195 14.24 1.05 0.26
C ILE A 195 13.62 2.06 1.25
N ARG A 196 12.31 2.30 1.17
CA ARG A 196 11.61 3.33 1.98
C ARG A 196 10.91 2.78 3.21
N ASN A 197 10.60 1.48 3.23
CA ASN A 197 9.78 0.88 4.29
C ASN A 197 10.07 -0.63 4.40
N ASP A 198 10.45 -1.07 5.59
CA ASP A 198 10.74 -2.47 5.90
C ASP A 198 9.50 -3.39 5.90
N ASN A 199 8.29 -2.83 5.97
CA ASN A 199 7.02 -3.56 5.92
C ASN A 199 6.05 -2.89 4.92
N SER A 200 6.52 -2.67 3.68
CA SER A 200 5.71 -2.04 2.65
C SER A 200 4.61 -2.99 2.17
N SER A 201 3.35 -2.58 2.28
CA SER A 201 2.24 -3.25 1.62
C SER A 201 2.50 -3.29 0.11
N ARG A 202 2.50 -4.49 -0.48
CA ARG A 202 2.65 -4.73 -1.92
C ARG A 202 1.33 -5.22 -2.57
N PHE A 203 0.20 -4.93 -1.91
CA PHE A 203 -1.18 -5.04 -2.41
C PHE A 203 -2.03 -3.95 -1.72
N GLY A 204 -3.13 -3.54 -2.35
CA GLY A 204 -4.13 -2.67 -1.75
C GLY A 204 -5.21 -3.49 -1.07
N LYS A 205 -5.72 -3.01 0.06
CA LYS A 205 -6.78 -3.69 0.82
C LYS A 205 -7.93 -2.74 1.15
N TYR A 206 -9.14 -3.23 0.92
CA TYR A 206 -10.37 -2.62 1.40
C TYR A 206 -11.04 -3.58 2.38
N ILE A 207 -11.24 -3.13 3.62
CA ILE A 207 -11.86 -3.92 4.68
C ILE A 207 -13.25 -3.34 4.94
N ASP A 208 -14.28 -4.06 4.51
CA ASP A 208 -15.69 -3.69 4.72
C ASP A 208 -16.22 -4.35 5.99
N ILE A 209 -16.39 -3.56 7.05
CA ILE A 209 -16.81 -4.06 8.36
C ILE A 209 -18.33 -3.92 8.45
N HIS A 210 -19.01 -5.01 8.75
CA HIS A 210 -20.45 -5.07 8.78
C HIS A 210 -21.01 -5.02 10.20
N PHE A 211 -22.03 -4.18 10.38
CA PHE A 211 -22.69 -3.96 11.65
C PHE A 211 -24.16 -4.35 11.58
N THR A 212 -24.62 -4.93 12.68
CA THR A 212 -26.04 -5.16 12.97
C THR A 212 -26.77 -3.81 13.17
N GLY A 213 -28.11 -3.84 13.16
CA GLY A 213 -28.91 -2.64 13.46
C GLY A 213 -28.66 -2.04 14.86
N ASN A 214 -28.18 -2.85 15.80
CA ASN A 214 -27.83 -2.41 17.15
C ASN A 214 -26.39 -1.85 17.24
N GLY A 215 -25.61 -1.91 16.15
CA GLY A 215 -24.24 -1.42 16.09
C GLY A 215 -23.15 -2.40 16.54
N ALA A 216 -23.48 -3.69 16.72
CA ALA A 216 -22.49 -4.75 16.96
C ALA A 216 -21.91 -5.27 15.64
N ILE A 217 -20.63 -5.68 15.63
CA ILE A 217 -19.98 -6.28 14.45
C ILE A 217 -20.55 -7.69 14.22
N GLU A 218 -21.01 -7.95 13.00
CA GLU A 218 -21.52 -9.27 12.59
C GLU A 218 -20.60 -9.99 11.60
N GLY A 219 -19.64 -9.28 11.00
CA GLY A 219 -18.66 -9.84 10.08
C GLY A 219 -17.87 -8.74 9.37
N ALA A 220 -16.94 -9.15 8.51
CA ALA A 220 -16.21 -8.26 7.62
C ALA A 220 -15.98 -8.93 6.27
N LYS A 221 -15.55 -8.16 5.27
CA LYS A 221 -15.08 -8.67 3.98
C LYS A 221 -13.82 -7.91 3.59
N VAL A 222 -12.79 -8.64 3.21
CA VAL A 222 -11.55 -8.08 2.68
C VAL A 222 -11.57 -8.21 1.16
N GLU A 223 -11.37 -7.09 0.47
CA GLU A 223 -11.09 -7.06 -0.96
C GLU A 223 -9.63 -6.66 -1.18
N GLN A 224 -8.94 -7.39 -2.06
CA GLN A 224 -7.56 -7.14 -2.42
C GLN A 224 -7.46 -6.54 -3.82
N TYR A 225 -6.47 -5.68 -4.04
CA TYR A 225 -6.20 -5.05 -5.33
C TYR A 225 -4.70 -5.08 -5.63
N LEU A 226 -4.36 -5.32 -6.91
CA LEU A 226 -3.02 -5.09 -7.47
C LEU A 226 -1.85 -5.68 -6.68
N LEU A 227 -1.90 -6.97 -6.31
CA LEU A 227 -0.70 -7.65 -5.79
C LEU A 227 0.47 -7.53 -6.78
N GLU A 228 1.61 -6.99 -6.31
CA GLU A 228 2.82 -6.81 -7.12
C GLU A 228 3.51 -8.17 -7.37
N LYS A 229 3.02 -8.90 -8.37
CA LYS A 229 3.52 -10.25 -8.69
C LYS A 229 4.96 -10.25 -9.19
N SER A 230 5.41 -9.19 -9.86
CA SER A 230 6.79 -9.08 -10.36
C SER A 230 7.83 -9.20 -9.26
N ARG A 231 7.51 -8.77 -8.03
CA ARG A 231 8.38 -8.92 -6.85
C ARG A 231 8.80 -10.36 -6.55
N LEU A 232 8.01 -11.37 -6.94
CA LEU A 232 8.37 -12.78 -6.76
C LEU A 232 9.67 -13.13 -7.49
N VAL A 233 9.84 -12.57 -8.69
CA VAL A 233 10.88 -13.00 -9.63
C VAL A 233 11.94 -11.95 -9.84
N SER A 234 11.74 -10.72 -9.35
CA SER A 234 12.71 -9.62 -9.41
C SER A 234 12.57 -8.69 -8.22
N GLN A 235 13.70 -8.27 -7.64
CA GLN A 235 13.75 -7.26 -6.58
C GLN A 235 14.86 -6.25 -6.86
N ALA A 236 14.59 -4.97 -6.59
CA ALA A 236 15.62 -3.93 -6.67
C ALA A 236 16.68 -4.11 -5.57
N LEU A 237 17.87 -3.54 -5.79
CA LEU A 237 18.97 -3.57 -4.82
C LEU A 237 18.53 -2.96 -3.48
N GLY A 238 18.75 -3.68 -2.39
CA GLY A 238 18.35 -3.29 -1.03
C GLY A 238 16.95 -3.75 -0.62
N GLU A 239 16.19 -4.36 -1.54
CA GLU A 239 14.84 -4.86 -1.27
C GLU A 239 14.80 -6.38 -1.02
N ARG A 240 13.72 -6.84 -0.37
CA ARG A 240 13.43 -8.27 -0.20
C ARG A 240 12.26 -8.71 -1.09
N ASN A 241 12.15 -10.02 -1.23
CA ASN A 241 10.90 -10.68 -1.64
C ASN A 241 9.85 -10.59 -0.49
N TYR A 242 8.65 -11.16 -0.68
CA TYR A 242 7.61 -11.18 0.35
C TYR A 242 8.09 -11.85 1.65
N HIS A 243 7.64 -11.32 2.80
CA HIS A 243 8.11 -11.77 4.11
C HIS A 243 7.94 -13.27 4.33
N ILE A 244 6.84 -13.85 3.85
CA ILE A 244 6.50 -15.26 4.04
C ILE A 244 7.63 -16.23 3.65
N PHE A 245 8.42 -15.94 2.62
CA PHE A 245 9.53 -16.82 2.23
C PHE A 245 10.64 -16.88 3.28
N TYR A 246 10.96 -15.73 3.87
CA TYR A 246 11.98 -15.64 4.92
C TYR A 246 11.43 -16.18 6.24
N CYS A 247 10.16 -15.89 6.55
CA CYS A 247 9.47 -16.47 7.69
C CYS A 247 9.44 -18.01 7.62
N LEU A 248 9.14 -18.58 6.44
CA LEU A 248 9.16 -20.02 6.21
C LEU A 248 10.54 -20.63 6.48
N LEU A 249 11.59 -20.03 5.90
CA LEU A 249 12.97 -20.52 6.07
C LEU A 249 13.51 -20.32 7.49
N ALA A 250 13.08 -19.28 8.21
CA ALA A 250 13.52 -19.04 9.58
C ALA A 250 12.75 -19.88 10.61
N GLY A 251 11.43 -19.99 10.45
CA GLY A 251 10.52 -20.53 11.48
C GLY A 251 10.18 -22.02 11.38
N LEU A 252 10.42 -22.69 10.25
CA LEU A 252 10.19 -24.13 10.15
C LEU A 252 11.22 -24.94 10.95
N SER A 253 10.77 -26.05 11.55
CA SER A 253 11.64 -27.03 12.19
C SER A 253 12.57 -27.73 11.17
N ALA A 254 13.65 -28.34 11.65
CA ALA A 254 14.57 -29.08 10.78
C ALA A 254 13.87 -30.20 10.01
N ALA A 255 12.96 -30.94 10.65
CA ALA A 255 12.19 -32.00 10.00
C ALA A 255 11.25 -31.47 8.91
N GLU A 256 10.54 -30.36 9.18
CA GLU A 256 9.68 -29.72 8.17
C GLU A 256 10.52 -29.19 6.98
N LYS A 257 11.71 -28.61 7.26
CA LYS A 257 12.63 -28.17 6.21
C LYS A 257 13.11 -29.34 5.36
N ASP A 258 13.49 -30.45 5.97
CA ASP A 258 13.93 -31.64 5.25
C ASP A 258 12.82 -32.20 4.34
N GLU A 259 11.58 -32.25 4.83
CA GLU A 259 10.42 -32.72 4.05
C GLU A 259 10.16 -31.82 2.83
N LEU A 260 10.30 -30.50 3.00
CA LEU A 260 10.16 -29.51 1.93
C LEU A 260 11.45 -29.31 1.11
N SER A 261 12.53 -30.02 1.47
CA SER A 261 13.86 -29.85 0.91
C SER A 261 14.35 -28.41 0.94
N LEU A 262 14.10 -27.71 2.03
CA LEU A 262 14.47 -26.31 2.21
C LEU A 262 15.87 -26.16 2.82
N THR A 263 16.62 -25.18 2.34
CA THR A 263 17.97 -24.85 2.81
C THR A 263 18.06 -23.38 3.24
N SER A 264 19.18 -22.70 3.01
CA SER A 264 19.35 -21.30 3.45
C SER A 264 18.78 -20.32 2.41
N PRO A 265 18.34 -19.11 2.80
CA PRO A 265 17.79 -18.12 1.86
C PRO A 265 18.72 -17.79 0.68
N GLN A 266 20.04 -17.84 0.87
CA GLN A 266 21.07 -17.58 -0.14
C GLN A 266 21.04 -18.59 -1.30
N ASP A 267 20.47 -19.77 -1.08
CA ASP A 267 20.44 -20.85 -2.06
C ASP A 267 19.31 -20.66 -3.09
N TYR A 268 18.42 -19.68 -2.88
CA TYR A 268 17.25 -19.46 -3.73
C TYR A 268 17.40 -18.19 -4.57
N TYR A 269 17.40 -18.37 -5.89
CA TYR A 269 17.52 -17.28 -6.86
C TYR A 269 16.54 -16.14 -6.57
N TYR A 270 15.26 -16.45 -6.32
CA TYR A 270 14.21 -15.47 -6.03
C TYR A 270 14.36 -14.71 -4.70
N LEU A 271 15.28 -15.11 -3.81
CA LEU A 271 15.53 -14.39 -2.55
C LEU A 271 16.83 -13.57 -2.58
N THR A 272 17.64 -13.73 -3.62
CA THR A 272 19.00 -13.14 -3.67
C THR A 272 19.14 -11.93 -4.60
N GLN A 273 18.14 -11.63 -5.44
CA GLN A 273 18.29 -10.60 -6.47
C GLN A 273 18.44 -9.19 -5.89
N GLY A 274 17.66 -8.88 -4.85
CA GLY A 274 17.77 -7.61 -4.14
C GLY A 274 19.00 -7.50 -3.23
N LYS A 275 19.81 -8.56 -3.10
CA LYS A 275 20.98 -8.65 -2.20
C LYS A 275 20.69 -8.28 -0.74
N MET A 276 19.45 -8.48 -0.31
CA MET A 276 18.99 -8.23 1.05
C MET A 276 18.22 -9.45 1.55
N LEU A 277 18.61 -9.99 2.70
CA LEU A 277 17.96 -11.16 3.31
C LEU A 277 17.31 -10.84 4.66
N GLU A 278 17.84 -9.83 5.35
CA GLU A 278 17.35 -9.39 6.65
C GLU A 278 16.46 -8.14 6.51
N ALA A 279 15.61 -7.91 7.50
CA ALA A 279 14.83 -6.68 7.64
C ALA A 279 14.99 -6.20 9.09
N GLU A 280 15.31 -4.92 9.26
CA GLU A 280 15.60 -4.37 10.58
C GLU A 280 14.35 -4.45 11.48
N GLY A 281 14.53 -4.81 12.74
CA GLY A 281 13.42 -4.91 13.71
C GLY A 281 12.46 -6.09 13.50
N ARG A 282 12.69 -6.97 12.51
CA ARG A 282 11.86 -8.16 12.28
C ARG A 282 12.48 -9.43 12.83
N ASN A 283 11.63 -10.32 13.33
CA ASN A 283 12.01 -11.68 13.70
C ASN A 283 11.21 -12.67 12.84
N ASP A 284 11.73 -13.01 11.67
CA ASP A 284 11.05 -13.86 10.68
C ASP A 284 10.57 -15.21 11.28
N ALA A 285 11.28 -15.78 12.27
CA ALA A 285 10.86 -17.02 12.93
C ALA A 285 9.65 -16.81 13.86
N ALA A 286 9.64 -15.72 14.63
CA ALA A 286 8.50 -15.36 15.48
C ALA A 286 7.29 -14.98 14.62
N ASP A 287 7.50 -14.23 13.53
CA ASP A 287 6.47 -13.84 12.57
C ASP A 287 5.78 -15.09 11.95
N LEU A 288 6.53 -16.17 11.65
CA LEU A 288 5.93 -17.42 11.19
C LEU A 288 5.04 -18.05 12.28
N ALA A 289 5.48 -18.05 13.54
CA ALA A 289 4.72 -18.62 14.65
C ALA A 289 3.42 -17.83 14.89
N GLU A 290 3.48 -16.51 14.85
CA GLU A 290 2.33 -15.62 14.94
C GLU A 290 1.35 -15.88 13.78
N MET A 291 1.85 -15.93 12.55
CA MET A 291 1.03 -16.22 11.36
C MET A 291 0.36 -17.60 11.42
N ARG A 292 1.07 -18.65 11.89
CA ARG A 292 0.47 -19.98 12.12
C ARG A 292 -0.64 -19.92 13.16
N SER A 293 -0.46 -19.17 14.25
CA SER A 293 -1.49 -18.96 15.28
C SER A 293 -2.72 -18.24 14.70
N ALA A 294 -2.50 -17.16 13.96
CA ALA A 294 -3.55 -16.40 13.29
C ALA A 294 -4.34 -17.27 12.30
N MET A 295 -3.65 -18.10 11.50
CA MET A 295 -4.28 -19.07 10.60
C MET A 295 -5.19 -20.05 11.36
N LYS A 296 -4.84 -20.46 12.58
CA LYS A 296 -5.71 -21.30 13.43
C LYS A 296 -6.95 -20.57 13.90
N VAL A 297 -6.82 -19.33 14.35
CA VAL A 297 -7.97 -18.49 14.75
C VAL A 297 -8.95 -18.30 13.58
N LEU A 298 -8.40 -18.20 12.36
CA LEU A 298 -9.14 -18.11 11.10
C LEU A 298 -9.52 -19.47 10.50
N MET A 299 -9.48 -20.54 11.29
CA MET A 299 -10.01 -21.86 10.93
C MET A 299 -9.31 -22.54 9.74
N PHE A 300 -8.03 -22.22 9.48
CA PHE A 300 -7.20 -22.98 8.55
C PHE A 300 -6.80 -24.32 9.17
N LYS A 301 -7.04 -25.41 8.42
CA LYS A 301 -6.70 -26.77 8.87
C LYS A 301 -5.18 -26.99 8.80
N ASP A 302 -4.60 -27.84 9.65
CA ASP A 302 -3.16 -28.15 9.59
C ASP A 302 -2.71 -28.64 8.22
N ALA A 303 -3.49 -29.52 7.60
CA ALA A 303 -3.24 -30.00 6.25
C ALA A 303 -3.25 -28.86 5.22
N GLU A 304 -4.13 -27.86 5.39
CA GLU A 304 -4.22 -26.71 4.49
C GLU A 304 -2.99 -25.80 4.63
N ILE A 305 -2.60 -25.47 5.87
CA ILE A 305 -1.39 -24.70 6.16
C ILE A 305 -0.15 -25.41 5.58
N TRP A 306 -0.06 -26.73 5.74
CA TRP A 306 1.03 -27.51 5.17
C TRP A 306 1.07 -27.44 3.63
N GLN A 307 -0.07 -27.49 2.96
CA GLN A 307 -0.12 -27.35 1.50
C GLN A 307 0.31 -25.96 1.04
N ILE A 308 -0.03 -24.90 1.79
CA ILE A 308 0.46 -23.55 1.53
C ILE A 308 2.01 -23.52 1.60
N PHE A 309 2.60 -24.12 2.64
CA PHE A 309 4.05 -24.20 2.81
C PHE A 309 4.73 -25.00 1.70
N ARG A 310 4.11 -26.10 1.26
CA ARG A 310 4.57 -26.89 0.12
C ARG A 310 4.58 -26.10 -1.19
N ILE A 311 3.54 -25.31 -1.45
CA ILE A 311 3.50 -24.43 -2.62
C ILE A 311 4.63 -23.39 -2.55
N LEU A 312 4.80 -22.72 -1.41
CA LEU A 312 5.87 -21.73 -1.24
C LEU A 312 7.26 -22.33 -1.45
N ALA A 313 7.53 -23.51 -0.89
CA ALA A 313 8.77 -24.25 -1.12
C ALA A 313 8.95 -24.59 -2.60
N ALA A 314 7.90 -25.03 -3.29
CA ALA A 314 7.95 -25.30 -4.72
C ALA A 314 8.33 -24.06 -5.53
N LEU A 315 7.77 -22.89 -5.20
CA LEU A 315 8.11 -21.63 -5.89
C LEU A 315 9.59 -21.26 -5.74
N LEU A 316 10.16 -21.44 -4.55
CA LEU A 316 11.59 -21.24 -4.31
C LEU A 316 12.45 -22.19 -5.17
N HIS A 317 12.08 -23.47 -5.22
CA HIS A 317 12.79 -24.47 -6.01
C HIS A 317 12.66 -24.25 -7.53
N ILE A 318 11.48 -23.80 -8.01
CA ILE A 318 11.27 -23.46 -9.42
C ILE A 318 12.23 -22.36 -9.86
N GLY A 319 12.42 -21.32 -9.02
CA GLY A 319 13.34 -20.22 -9.33
C GLY A 319 14.80 -20.65 -9.57
N ASN A 320 15.19 -21.81 -9.05
CA ASN A 320 16.52 -22.38 -9.22
C ASN A 320 16.68 -23.24 -10.48
N ILE A 321 15.59 -23.51 -11.22
CA ILE A 321 15.68 -24.24 -12.50
C ILE A 321 16.51 -23.42 -13.47
N LYS A 322 17.58 -24.03 -13.98
CA LYS A 322 18.50 -23.44 -14.97
C LYS A 322 18.29 -24.09 -16.34
N TYR A 323 18.25 -23.24 -17.34
CA TYR A 323 18.07 -23.60 -18.74
C TYR A 323 19.41 -23.55 -19.48
N THR A 324 19.66 -24.51 -20.34
CA THR A 324 20.79 -24.49 -21.29
C THR A 324 20.24 -24.35 -22.70
N ALA A 325 20.69 -23.34 -23.43
CA ALA A 325 20.34 -23.18 -24.84
C ALA A 325 20.91 -24.34 -25.68
N THR A 326 20.08 -24.88 -26.56
CA THR A 326 20.43 -25.96 -27.49
C THR A 326 19.82 -25.68 -28.86
N ILE A 327 20.19 -26.48 -29.86
CA ILE A 327 19.60 -26.42 -31.20
C ILE A 327 18.96 -27.78 -31.49
N LEU A 328 17.68 -27.79 -31.81
CA LEU A 328 16.93 -28.97 -32.22
C LEU A 328 16.30 -28.70 -33.58
N ASN A 329 16.61 -29.52 -34.60
CA ASN A 329 16.08 -29.36 -35.97
C ASN A 329 16.29 -27.94 -36.56
N ASN A 330 17.48 -27.36 -36.36
CA ASN A 330 17.83 -25.98 -36.77
C ASN A 330 16.97 -24.88 -36.13
N MET A 331 16.26 -25.17 -35.03
CA MET A 331 15.52 -24.20 -34.23
C MET A 331 16.15 -24.08 -32.84
N GLU A 332 16.05 -22.89 -32.24
CA GLU A 332 16.43 -22.69 -30.85
C GLU A 332 15.56 -23.56 -29.93
N ALA A 333 16.22 -24.24 -29.01
CA ALA A 333 15.58 -25.07 -28.01
C ALA A 333 16.26 -24.87 -26.66
N THR A 334 15.67 -25.47 -25.63
CA THR A 334 16.21 -25.43 -24.28
C THR A 334 16.23 -26.83 -23.68
N GLU A 335 17.19 -27.06 -22.79
CA GLU A 335 17.26 -28.26 -21.96
C GLU A 335 17.43 -27.88 -20.49
N ILE A 336 16.73 -28.60 -19.60
CA ILE A 336 16.92 -28.51 -18.15
C ILE A 336 17.89 -29.61 -17.72
N LYS A 337 19.10 -29.24 -17.31
CA LYS A 337 20.13 -30.21 -16.88
C LYS A 337 19.89 -30.74 -15.46
N ASP A 338 19.33 -29.92 -14.58
CA ASP A 338 19.07 -30.30 -13.19
C ASP A 338 17.77 -31.11 -13.08
N LYS A 339 17.85 -32.40 -13.40
CA LYS A 339 16.73 -33.34 -13.24
C LYS A 339 16.28 -33.44 -11.78
N ALA A 340 17.20 -33.41 -10.82
CA ALA A 340 16.88 -33.53 -9.41
C ALA A 340 16.03 -32.35 -8.91
N GLY A 341 16.36 -31.12 -9.35
CA GLY A 341 15.57 -29.92 -9.09
C GLY A 341 14.14 -30.04 -9.64
N VAL A 342 13.99 -30.49 -10.89
CA VAL A 342 12.66 -30.68 -11.50
C VAL A 342 11.85 -31.76 -10.78
N THR A 343 12.44 -32.92 -10.48
CA THR A 343 11.76 -33.99 -9.72
C THR A 343 11.28 -33.47 -8.36
N ARG A 344 12.10 -32.65 -7.69
CA ARG A 344 11.75 -32.02 -6.41
C ARG A 344 10.54 -31.10 -6.54
N VAL A 345 10.52 -30.22 -7.55
CA VAL A 345 9.38 -29.34 -7.83
C VAL A 345 8.12 -30.14 -8.15
N ALA A 346 8.24 -31.14 -9.04
CA ALA A 346 7.11 -31.99 -9.44
C ALA A 346 6.48 -32.71 -8.23
N LYS A 347 7.31 -33.23 -7.32
CA LYS A 347 6.86 -33.85 -6.06
C LYS A 347 6.14 -32.86 -5.14
N LEU A 348 6.67 -31.65 -4.97
CA LEU A 348 6.07 -30.64 -4.09
C LEU A 348 4.71 -30.18 -4.63
N LEU A 349 4.63 -29.88 -5.94
CA LEU A 349 3.40 -29.49 -6.63
C LEU A 349 2.42 -30.66 -6.89
N GLN A 350 2.88 -31.90 -6.73
CA GLN A 350 2.12 -33.12 -7.03
C GLN A 350 1.66 -33.20 -8.48
N VAL A 351 2.57 -32.88 -9.40
CA VAL A 351 2.34 -32.94 -10.85
C VAL A 351 3.27 -33.96 -11.50
N ASP A 352 2.91 -34.41 -12.70
CA ASP A 352 3.78 -35.28 -13.49
C ASP A 352 5.04 -34.52 -13.95
N GLU A 353 6.20 -35.13 -13.74
CA GLU A 353 7.50 -34.52 -14.02
C GLU A 353 7.67 -34.20 -15.51
N ARG A 354 7.25 -35.11 -16.40
CA ARG A 354 7.38 -34.90 -17.86
C ARG A 354 6.50 -33.75 -18.32
N SER A 355 5.30 -33.66 -17.78
CA SER A 355 4.35 -32.59 -18.08
C SER A 355 4.89 -31.24 -17.61
N LEU A 356 5.53 -31.19 -16.44
CA LEU A 356 6.20 -29.99 -15.94
C LEU A 356 7.38 -29.57 -16.83
N VAL A 357 8.25 -30.51 -17.23
CA VAL A 357 9.35 -30.22 -18.16
C VAL A 357 8.79 -29.66 -19.47
N ASN A 358 7.81 -30.33 -20.07
CA ASN A 358 7.21 -29.89 -21.32
C ASN A 358 6.58 -28.50 -21.18
N ALA A 359 5.89 -28.21 -20.08
CA ALA A 359 5.30 -26.89 -19.84
C ALA A 359 6.36 -25.78 -19.70
N LEU A 360 7.57 -26.12 -19.23
CA LEU A 360 8.68 -25.17 -19.02
C LEU A 360 9.60 -25.03 -20.24
N THR A 361 9.56 -25.94 -21.21
CA THR A 361 10.50 -25.97 -22.35
C THR A 361 9.84 -25.95 -23.72
N THR A 362 8.51 -26.09 -23.79
CA THR A 362 7.77 -26.15 -25.05
C THR A 362 6.54 -25.25 -25.02
N ARG A 363 6.09 -24.82 -26.21
CA ARG A 363 4.82 -24.13 -26.41
C ARG A 363 3.94 -24.98 -27.31
N SER A 364 2.68 -25.13 -26.94
CA SER A 364 1.67 -25.73 -27.84
C SER A 364 0.70 -24.68 -28.34
N LEU A 365 0.59 -24.56 -29.66
CA LEU A 365 -0.39 -23.73 -30.35
C LEU A 365 -1.48 -24.64 -30.93
N ILE A 366 -2.74 -24.26 -30.71
CA ILE A 366 -3.90 -24.93 -31.31
C ILE A 366 -4.37 -24.05 -32.46
N THR A 367 -4.25 -24.53 -33.68
CA THR A 367 -4.66 -23.81 -34.90
C THR A 367 -5.68 -24.62 -35.67
N ARG A 368 -6.92 -24.11 -35.71
CA ARG A 368 -8.13 -24.60 -36.41
C ARG A 368 -8.51 -26.06 -36.20
N ASP A 369 -7.60 -27.04 -36.31
CA ASP A 369 -7.80 -28.46 -35.95
C ASP A 369 -6.49 -29.20 -35.55
N GLU A 370 -5.33 -28.54 -35.56
CA GLU A 370 -4.03 -29.17 -35.27
C GLU A 370 -3.34 -28.58 -34.04
N ARG A 371 -2.69 -29.45 -33.25
CA ARG A 371 -1.84 -29.06 -32.12
C ARG A 371 -0.39 -29.08 -32.56
N VAL A 372 0.19 -27.91 -32.78
CA VAL A 372 1.62 -27.75 -33.09
C VAL A 372 2.37 -27.53 -31.77
N VAL A 373 3.37 -28.36 -31.50
CA VAL A 373 4.27 -28.22 -30.36
C VAL A 373 5.63 -27.76 -30.87
N SER A 374 6.11 -26.62 -30.37
CA SER A 374 7.44 -26.07 -30.69
C SER A 374 8.28 -25.95 -29.42
N CYS A 375 9.60 -26.03 -29.58
CA CYS A 375 10.54 -25.78 -28.48
C CYS A 375 10.60 -24.27 -28.17
N LEU A 376 10.90 -23.93 -26.93
CA LEU A 376 11.17 -22.57 -26.47
C LEU A 376 12.68 -22.31 -26.46
N SER A 377 13.07 -21.06 -26.69
CA SER A 377 14.43 -20.61 -26.38
C SER A 377 14.67 -20.58 -24.86
N ALA A 378 15.93 -20.46 -24.44
CA ALA A 378 16.26 -20.37 -23.00
C ALA A 378 15.65 -19.13 -22.34
N GLU A 379 15.62 -18.00 -23.04
CA GLU A 379 15.01 -16.74 -22.57
C GLU A 379 13.50 -16.89 -22.42
N GLN A 380 12.82 -17.41 -23.45
CA GLN A 380 11.38 -17.66 -23.37
C GLN A 380 11.00 -18.64 -22.25
N SER A 381 11.86 -19.62 -21.99
CA SER A 381 11.65 -20.60 -20.92
C SER A 381 11.78 -19.98 -19.52
N LEU A 382 12.69 -19.01 -19.36
CA LEU A 382 12.78 -18.19 -18.14
C LEU A 382 11.51 -17.36 -17.95
N ASP A 383 11.02 -16.71 -19.00
CA ASP A 383 9.78 -15.92 -18.94
C ASP A 383 8.57 -16.78 -18.57
N ILE A 384 8.46 -17.99 -19.15
CA ILE A 384 7.38 -18.94 -18.86
C ILE A 384 7.46 -19.45 -17.42
N ARG A 385 8.66 -19.78 -16.94
CA ARG A 385 8.89 -20.16 -15.54
C ARG A 385 8.43 -19.05 -14.60
N ASP A 386 8.85 -17.81 -14.86
CA ASP A 386 8.53 -16.67 -14.02
C ASP A 386 7.04 -16.32 -14.11
N ALA A 387 6.41 -16.46 -15.27
CA ALA A 387 4.96 -16.34 -15.44
C ALA A 387 4.19 -17.41 -14.66
N LEU A 388 4.65 -18.66 -14.66
CA LEU A 388 4.08 -19.75 -13.87
C LEU A 388 4.14 -19.45 -12.38
N VAL A 389 5.31 -19.01 -11.88
CA VAL A 389 5.52 -18.66 -10.46
C VAL A 389 4.61 -17.50 -10.05
N LYS A 390 4.55 -16.43 -10.84
CA LYS A 390 3.64 -15.29 -10.64
C LYS A 390 2.17 -15.73 -10.63
N GLY A 391 1.81 -16.66 -11.51
CA GLY A 391 0.46 -17.22 -11.60
C GLY A 391 0.06 -18.04 -10.38
N ILE A 392 0.94 -18.93 -9.91
CA ILE A 392 0.71 -19.76 -8.73
C ILE A 392 0.62 -18.88 -7.48
N TYR A 393 1.58 -17.97 -7.26
CA TYR A 393 1.57 -17.10 -6.08
C TYR A 393 0.34 -16.19 -6.05
N GLY A 394 -0.03 -15.60 -7.20
CA GLY A 394 -1.24 -14.78 -7.29
C GLY A 394 -2.51 -15.54 -6.94
N ARG A 395 -2.64 -16.81 -7.37
CA ARG A 395 -3.78 -17.67 -7.00
C ARG A 395 -3.73 -18.11 -5.54
N LEU A 396 -2.53 -18.39 -5.00
CA LEU A 396 -2.33 -18.70 -3.59
C LEU A 396 -2.76 -17.53 -2.70
N PHE A 397 -2.37 -16.31 -3.06
CA PHE A 397 -2.76 -15.10 -2.34
C PHE A 397 -4.29 -14.92 -2.34
N LEU A 398 -4.93 -15.03 -3.51
CA LEU A 398 -6.39 -15.00 -3.61
C LEU A 398 -7.07 -16.10 -2.78
N TYR A 399 -6.51 -17.31 -2.78
CA TYR A 399 -7.01 -18.41 -1.96
C TYR A 399 -6.97 -18.06 -0.48
N ILE A 400 -5.85 -17.52 0.01
CA ILE A 400 -5.70 -17.09 1.41
C ILE A 400 -6.73 -16.02 1.76
N ILE A 401 -6.90 -14.99 0.92
CA ILE A 401 -7.91 -13.94 1.14
C ILE A 401 -9.34 -14.52 1.15
N ASN A 402 -9.65 -15.45 0.26
CA ASN A 402 -10.95 -16.11 0.24
C ASN A 402 -11.19 -16.95 1.51
N ARG A 403 -10.18 -17.65 2.02
CA ARG A 403 -10.27 -18.42 3.26
C ARG A 403 -10.41 -17.55 4.49
N ILE A 404 -9.72 -16.40 4.54
CA ILE A 404 -9.95 -15.36 5.54
C ILE A 404 -11.42 -14.91 5.47
N ASN A 405 -11.90 -14.55 4.28
CA ASN A 405 -13.29 -14.12 4.07
C ASN A 405 -14.31 -15.20 4.49
N GLU A 406 -14.07 -16.48 4.21
CA GLU A 406 -14.95 -17.57 4.67
C GLU A 406 -15.05 -17.64 6.21
N ALA A 407 -14.00 -17.24 6.94
CA ALA A 407 -14.01 -17.20 8.39
C ALA A 407 -14.70 -15.95 8.95
N ILE A 408 -14.50 -14.79 8.33
CA ILE A 408 -14.95 -13.49 8.86
C ILE A 408 -16.24 -12.94 8.22
N TYR A 409 -16.64 -13.46 7.07
CA TYR A 409 -17.83 -13.03 6.35
C TYR A 409 -18.99 -13.97 6.61
N LYS A 410 -20.04 -13.46 7.23
CA LYS A 410 -21.31 -14.18 7.41
C LYS A 410 -22.36 -13.58 6.47
N PRO A 411 -22.80 -14.31 5.42
CA PRO A 411 -23.90 -13.86 4.59
C PRO A 411 -25.20 -13.88 5.38
N ARG A 412 -25.95 -12.78 5.36
CA ARG A 412 -27.29 -12.72 5.97
C ARG A 412 -28.32 -13.39 5.07
N LYS A 413 -29.28 -14.10 5.68
CA LYS A 413 -30.37 -14.79 4.96
C LYS A 413 -31.70 -14.03 5.02
N ASP A 414 -31.73 -12.95 5.80
CA ASP A 414 -32.92 -12.40 6.44
C ASP A 414 -33.32 -11.01 5.92
N GLY A 415 -32.71 -10.53 4.82
CA GLY A 415 -33.12 -9.29 4.13
C GLY A 415 -33.00 -7.99 4.95
N GLN A 416 -32.50 -8.06 6.18
CA GLN A 416 -32.30 -6.90 7.04
C GLN A 416 -31.19 -6.00 6.50
N ARG A 417 -31.36 -4.70 6.70
CA ARG A 417 -30.40 -3.68 6.28
C ARG A 417 -29.08 -3.87 7.02
N ARG A 418 -28.01 -4.06 6.25
CA ARG A 418 -26.64 -4.13 6.74
C ARG A 418 -26.03 -2.73 6.69
N TYR A 419 -25.44 -2.29 7.79
CA TYR A 419 -24.62 -1.09 7.81
C TYR A 419 -23.16 -1.48 7.67
N SER A 420 -22.37 -0.66 7.00
CA SER A 420 -20.96 -0.93 6.89
C SER A 420 -20.07 0.30 7.03
N ILE A 421 -18.85 0.03 7.51
CA ILE A 421 -17.76 0.98 7.54
C ILE A 421 -16.60 0.36 6.76
N GLY A 422 -16.32 0.94 5.59
CA GLY A 422 -15.18 0.59 4.78
C GLY A 422 -13.90 1.25 5.30
N VAL A 423 -12.80 0.52 5.36
CA VAL A 423 -11.47 1.05 5.64
C VAL A 423 -10.59 0.76 4.44
N LEU A 424 -10.16 1.81 3.74
CA LEU A 424 -9.32 1.71 2.56
C LEU A 424 -7.86 2.00 2.92
N ASP A 425 -7.02 1.00 2.72
CA ASP A 425 -5.57 1.05 2.89
C ASP A 425 -4.91 0.58 1.59
N ILE A 426 -4.53 1.53 0.75
CA ILE A 426 -3.84 1.24 -0.50
C ILE A 426 -2.38 1.66 -0.41
N PHE A 427 -1.59 1.21 -1.38
CA PHE A 427 -0.24 1.71 -1.60
C PHE A 427 -0.20 3.22 -1.67
N GLY A 428 0.86 3.81 -1.12
CA GLY A 428 1.14 5.22 -1.36
C GLY A 428 1.61 5.45 -2.79
N PHE A 429 1.57 6.70 -3.22
CA PHE A 429 2.21 7.12 -4.47
C PHE A 429 3.69 6.75 -4.48
N GLU A 430 4.18 6.19 -5.59
CA GLU A 430 5.56 5.71 -5.73
C GLU A 430 6.28 6.44 -6.87
N ASN A 431 7.52 6.84 -6.61
CA ASN A 431 8.39 7.44 -7.62
C ASN A 431 9.84 6.99 -7.35
N PHE A 432 10.29 6.02 -8.13
CA PHE A 432 11.65 5.47 -8.08
C PHE A 432 12.48 5.93 -9.28
N ASN A 433 13.78 5.60 -9.26
CA ASN A 433 14.68 5.85 -10.41
C ASN A 433 14.22 5.14 -11.69
N THR A 434 13.51 4.01 -11.55
CA THR A 434 12.91 3.27 -12.65
C THR A 434 11.51 2.84 -12.21
N ASN A 435 10.50 3.32 -12.93
CA ASN A 435 9.10 3.01 -12.67
C ASN A 435 8.57 2.12 -13.80
N SER A 436 7.93 1.01 -13.44
CA SER A 436 7.34 0.05 -14.39
C SER A 436 5.82 0.24 -14.48
N PHE A 437 5.16 -0.63 -15.26
CA PHE A 437 3.70 -0.70 -15.36
C PHE A 437 3.02 -0.81 -13.99
N GLU A 438 3.62 -1.50 -13.03
CA GLU A 438 3.11 -1.62 -11.67
C GLU A 438 3.01 -0.26 -10.96
N GLN A 439 4.05 0.59 -11.06
CA GLN A 439 4.00 1.94 -10.51
C GLN A 439 2.96 2.81 -11.23
N LEU A 440 2.78 2.64 -12.54
CA LEU A 440 1.71 3.32 -13.28
C LEU A 440 0.33 2.94 -12.72
N CYS A 441 0.05 1.65 -12.49
CA CYS A 441 -1.21 1.20 -11.90
C CYS A 441 -1.40 1.72 -10.46
N ILE A 442 -0.34 1.70 -9.64
CA ILE A 442 -0.38 2.21 -8.26
C ILE A 442 -0.66 3.71 -8.23
N ASN A 443 0.04 4.49 -9.05
CA ASN A 443 -0.11 5.94 -9.11
C ASN A 443 -1.45 6.33 -9.73
N TYR A 444 -1.95 5.61 -10.73
CA TYR A 444 -3.30 5.78 -11.28
C TYR A 444 -4.39 5.58 -10.21
N ALA A 445 -4.25 4.58 -9.34
CA ALA A 445 -5.18 4.39 -8.21
C ALA A 445 -5.10 5.55 -7.20
N ASN A 446 -3.90 6.07 -6.92
CA ASN A 446 -3.73 7.26 -6.06
C ASN A 446 -4.33 8.53 -6.70
N GLU A 447 -4.23 8.68 -8.02
CA GLU A 447 -4.84 9.79 -8.75
C GLU A 447 -6.37 9.77 -8.65
N HIS A 448 -6.97 8.57 -8.69
CA HIS A 448 -8.42 8.40 -8.43
C HIS A 448 -8.79 8.76 -7.00
N LEU A 449 -7.99 8.40 -6.00
CA LEU A 449 -8.22 8.83 -4.62
C LEU A 449 -8.10 10.34 -4.45
N GLN A 450 -7.13 10.96 -5.12
CA GLN A 450 -6.99 12.40 -5.13
C GLN A 450 -8.22 13.06 -5.79
N GLN A 451 -8.73 12.50 -6.89
CA GLN A 451 -9.93 13.04 -7.52
C GLN A 451 -11.18 12.84 -6.67
N PHE A 452 -11.27 11.71 -5.96
CA PHE A 452 -12.32 11.48 -4.97
C PHE A 452 -12.26 12.55 -3.87
N PHE A 453 -11.07 12.87 -3.36
CA PHE A 453 -10.88 13.95 -2.38
C PHE A 453 -11.30 15.31 -2.95
N VAL A 454 -10.81 15.68 -4.14
CA VAL A 454 -11.12 16.96 -4.79
C VAL A 454 -12.63 17.11 -4.99
N ARG A 455 -13.30 16.04 -5.44
CA ARG A 455 -14.75 16.03 -5.61
C ARG A 455 -15.49 16.27 -4.30
N HIS A 456 -15.13 15.56 -3.23
CA HIS A 456 -15.88 15.61 -1.97
C HIS A 456 -15.59 16.86 -1.15
N ILE A 457 -14.38 17.41 -1.21
CA ILE A 457 -13.98 18.56 -0.40
C ILE A 457 -14.27 19.89 -1.11
N PHE A 458 -14.15 19.94 -2.44
CA PHE A 458 -14.33 21.19 -3.19
C PHE A 458 -15.59 21.17 -4.04
N LYS A 459 -15.74 20.21 -4.96
CA LYS A 459 -16.82 20.25 -5.96
C LYS A 459 -18.21 20.16 -5.31
N LEU A 460 -18.45 19.14 -4.47
CA LEU A 460 -19.73 18.95 -3.79
C LEU A 460 -20.06 20.09 -2.83
N GLU A 461 -19.06 20.67 -2.16
CA GLU A 461 -19.28 21.78 -1.23
C GLU A 461 -19.72 23.05 -1.98
N GLN A 462 -19.11 23.35 -3.14
CA GLN A 462 -19.53 24.46 -3.98
C GLN A 462 -20.92 24.22 -4.61
N GLU A 463 -21.21 22.99 -5.05
CA GLU A 463 -22.54 22.61 -5.54
C GLU A 463 -23.63 22.81 -4.47
N GLU A 464 -23.33 22.49 -3.21
CA GLU A 464 -24.25 22.71 -2.09
C GLU A 464 -24.51 24.21 -1.88
N TYR A 465 -23.46 25.05 -1.86
CA TYR A 465 -23.60 26.51 -1.74
C TYR A 465 -24.44 27.12 -2.87
N ASP A 466 -24.23 26.66 -4.10
CA ASP A 466 -25.02 27.07 -5.26
C ASP A 466 -26.49 26.64 -5.11
N SER A 467 -26.73 25.44 -4.59
CA SER A 467 -28.09 24.91 -4.38
C SER A 467 -28.86 25.67 -3.29
N GLU A 468 -28.17 26.04 -2.21
CA GLU A 468 -28.68 26.86 -1.09
C GLU A 468 -28.71 28.37 -1.43
N LYS A 469 -28.25 28.74 -2.63
CA LYS A 469 -28.20 30.12 -3.14
C LYS A 469 -27.41 31.06 -2.22
N ILE A 470 -26.34 30.54 -1.63
CA ILE A 470 -25.42 31.31 -0.81
C ILE A 470 -24.54 32.13 -1.73
N ASN A 471 -24.49 33.46 -1.53
CA ASN A 471 -23.62 34.33 -2.30
C ASN A 471 -22.15 34.09 -1.91
N TRP A 472 -21.49 33.22 -2.66
CA TRP A 472 -20.11 32.79 -2.44
C TRP A 472 -19.29 32.94 -3.71
N ARG A 473 -17.99 33.24 -3.56
CA ARG A 473 -17.06 33.26 -4.69
C ARG A 473 -16.45 31.87 -4.85
N GLN A 474 -16.72 31.23 -5.99
CA GLN A 474 -16.10 29.95 -6.33
C GLN A 474 -14.57 30.04 -6.19
N ILE A 475 -14.02 29.03 -5.53
CA ILE A 475 -12.58 28.88 -5.28
C ILE A 475 -11.99 28.08 -6.44
N GLU A 476 -10.88 28.56 -6.97
CA GLU A 476 -10.07 27.80 -7.91
C GLU A 476 -9.19 26.80 -7.14
N PHE A 477 -9.18 25.54 -7.58
CA PHE A 477 -8.37 24.47 -7.03
C PHE A 477 -7.76 23.64 -8.17
N ALA A 478 -6.67 22.92 -7.86
CA ALA A 478 -6.06 22.00 -8.82
C ALA A 478 -6.93 20.74 -8.97
N ASP A 479 -7.45 20.53 -10.17
CA ASP A 479 -8.20 19.34 -10.56
C ASP A 479 -7.29 18.44 -11.39
N ASN A 480 -7.36 17.13 -11.14
CA ASN A 480 -6.54 16.12 -11.79
C ASN A 480 -7.32 15.23 -12.77
N GLN A 481 -8.54 15.62 -13.16
CA GLN A 481 -9.36 14.88 -14.12
C GLN A 481 -8.62 14.64 -15.45
N ASN A 482 -7.87 15.63 -15.94
CA ASN A 482 -7.09 15.53 -17.16
C ASN A 482 -6.01 14.42 -17.09
N VAL A 483 -5.40 14.21 -15.92
CA VAL A 483 -4.41 13.14 -15.69
C VAL A 483 -5.10 11.77 -15.77
N LEU A 484 -6.26 11.62 -15.12
CA LEU A 484 -7.05 10.39 -15.18
C LEU A 484 -7.52 10.05 -16.60
N ASP A 485 -7.91 11.09 -17.33
CA ASP A 485 -8.35 11.02 -18.71
C ASP A 485 -7.23 10.55 -19.64
N LEU A 486 -6.03 11.15 -19.51
CA LEU A 486 -4.83 10.75 -20.24
C LEU A 486 -4.45 9.28 -19.96
N ILE A 487 -4.53 8.85 -18.70
CA ILE A 487 -4.12 7.49 -18.34
C ILE A 487 -5.11 6.45 -18.87
N ALA A 488 -6.42 6.66 -18.70
CA ALA A 488 -7.40 5.59 -18.97
C ALA A 488 -8.78 6.01 -19.51
N HIS A 489 -9.28 7.23 -19.31
CA HIS A 489 -10.69 7.53 -19.64
C HIS A 489 -10.91 8.11 -21.04
N GLN A 490 -9.92 8.75 -21.66
CA GLN A 490 -10.07 9.29 -23.01
C GLN A 490 -9.80 8.24 -24.10
N GLN A 491 -10.36 8.49 -25.27
CA GLN A 491 -10.04 7.76 -26.49
C GLN A 491 -8.56 8.03 -26.84
N MET A 492 -7.77 6.98 -27.08
CA MET A 492 -6.30 7.04 -27.17
C MET A 492 -5.58 7.38 -25.85
N SER A 493 -6.16 7.04 -24.70
CA SER A 493 -5.44 7.03 -23.42
C SER A 493 -4.29 6.02 -23.41
N ILE A 494 -3.34 6.19 -22.49
CA ILE A 494 -2.18 5.29 -22.32
C ILE A 494 -2.62 3.82 -22.23
N MET A 495 -3.63 3.51 -21.40
CA MET A 495 -4.14 2.15 -21.24
C MET A 495 -4.76 1.62 -22.54
N SER A 496 -5.51 2.45 -23.29
CA SER A 496 -6.08 2.01 -24.56
C SER A 496 -5.01 1.68 -25.61
N LEU A 497 -3.92 2.45 -25.66
CA LEU A 497 -2.80 2.20 -26.56
C LEU A 497 -2.05 0.92 -26.19
N ILE A 498 -1.85 0.68 -24.88
CA ILE A 498 -1.26 -0.57 -24.37
C ILE A 498 -2.14 -1.76 -24.75
N ASP A 499 -3.46 -1.66 -24.55
CA ASP A 499 -4.41 -2.73 -24.85
C ASP A 499 -4.43 -3.07 -26.35
N GLU A 500 -4.50 -2.05 -27.22
CA GLU A 500 -4.42 -2.24 -28.67
C GLU A 500 -3.13 -2.98 -29.07
N GLU A 501 -1.98 -2.46 -28.63
CA GLU A 501 -0.67 -3.04 -28.94
C GLU A 501 -0.47 -4.44 -28.37
N SER A 502 -1.10 -4.76 -27.24
CA SER A 502 -1.05 -6.09 -26.62
C SER A 502 -1.83 -7.15 -27.39
N ILE A 503 -2.86 -6.73 -28.16
CA ILE A 503 -3.68 -7.62 -28.99
C ILE A 503 -3.03 -7.82 -30.38
N PHE A 504 -2.24 -6.85 -30.85
CA PHE A 504 -1.54 -6.98 -32.13
C PHE A 504 -0.50 -8.12 -32.08
N PRO A 505 -0.62 -9.16 -32.94
CA PRO A 505 0.39 -10.20 -33.03
C PRO A 505 1.65 -9.61 -33.69
N LYS A 506 2.66 -9.21 -32.90
CA LYS A 506 3.86 -8.53 -33.44
C LYS A 506 4.99 -9.47 -33.88
N VAL A 507 5.68 -9.03 -34.95
CA VAL A 507 6.93 -9.56 -35.53
C VAL A 507 8.20 -8.95 -34.88
N SER A 508 8.12 -8.12 -33.82
CA SER A 508 9.33 -7.58 -33.16
C SER A 508 9.17 -7.34 -31.65
N ALA A 509 10.28 -7.53 -30.92
CA ALA A 509 10.39 -7.69 -29.46
C ALA A 509 10.54 -6.39 -28.65
N SER A 510 10.23 -5.22 -29.21
CA SER A 510 10.27 -3.94 -28.48
C SER A 510 8.97 -3.17 -28.65
N ILE A 511 8.25 -2.94 -27.55
CA ILE A 511 7.13 -2.01 -27.49
C ILE A 511 7.73 -0.60 -27.56
N ASP A 512 7.90 -0.08 -28.77
CA ASP A 512 8.31 1.31 -28.97
C ASP A 512 7.07 2.22 -28.95
N LEU A 513 6.69 2.67 -27.76
CA LEU A 513 5.63 3.68 -27.59
C LEU A 513 6.04 5.03 -28.21
N SER A 514 7.33 5.26 -28.52
CA SER A 514 7.80 6.56 -29.01
C SER A 514 7.17 6.96 -30.34
N GLN A 515 6.87 5.99 -31.21
CA GLN A 515 6.22 6.22 -32.51
C GLN A 515 4.76 6.64 -32.40
N ARG A 516 4.10 6.37 -31.25
CA ARG A 516 2.71 6.80 -30.97
C ARG A 516 2.64 7.94 -29.94
N THR A 517 3.73 8.25 -29.22
CA THR A 517 3.78 9.40 -28.30
C THR A 517 3.80 10.74 -29.02
N ASP A 518 4.25 10.82 -30.27
CA ASP A 518 4.16 12.07 -31.05
C ASP A 518 2.70 12.55 -31.16
N HIS A 519 1.74 11.63 -31.28
CA HIS A 519 0.31 11.94 -31.23
C HIS A 519 -0.17 12.38 -29.85
N LEU A 520 0.33 11.77 -28.76
CA LEU A 520 -0.02 12.17 -27.38
C LEU A 520 0.57 13.54 -27.01
N ILE A 521 1.76 13.87 -27.51
CA ILE A 521 2.40 15.17 -27.30
C ILE A 521 1.65 16.25 -28.09
N GLU A 522 1.28 16.00 -29.35
CA GLU A 522 0.50 16.95 -30.16
C GLU A 522 -0.94 17.16 -29.64
N LEU A 523 -1.58 16.16 -29.03
CA LEU A 523 -2.95 16.25 -28.50
C LEU A 523 -3.06 16.93 -27.13
N PHE A 524 -1.96 17.01 -26.37
CA PHE A 524 -1.98 17.51 -24.98
C PHE A 524 -1.11 18.75 -24.73
N PHE A 525 -0.13 19.06 -25.59
CA PHE A 525 0.70 20.26 -25.49
C PHE A 525 0.35 21.38 -26.49
N PHE A 526 -0.65 21.16 -27.35
CA PHE A 526 -1.35 22.19 -28.14
C PHE A 526 -2.85 22.08 -27.90
#